data_AF-A0A5S3XSS6-F1
#
_entry.id   AF-A0A5S3XSS6-F1
#
_cell.length_a   1.000
_cell.length_b   1.000
_cell.length_c   1.000
_cell.angle_alpha   90.00
_cell.angle_beta   90.00
_cell.angle_gamma   90.00
#
_symmetry.space_group_name_H-M   'P 1'
#
loop_
_entity.id
_entity.type
_entity.pdbx_description
1 polymer ?
#
loop_
_entity_poly.entity_id
_entity_poly.type
_entity_poly.pdbx_seq_one_letter_code
_entity_poly.pdbx_strand_id
1 'polypeptide(L)'
;MLNIKPGIQRLYWSAFFVGLLFWTSNYYLYFNFEQLTSSWQTGLTMLFGSFVAGSTPLGGGAVAFPILTKVLAVPAEDAKVFSLFIQSIGMSFATLFFISKKIEIDWKTLSYALTFSVLGQFACLFINIESGLVIKHIYTCFLLLVAIILLDSFTHPPRTHALIFARKKLATAAFIGGLISGFLGAGADTLLFFYYVILMKQPAKKVIPTTVALMAANAIIGSILILSSNYVPSSFVITSWFFAAPIVALGAPLGGLIMTKLPPKSILAMVIFIIALEAVTTLILLPLNWLEASIVYSLLGLLLLKIKVEIFFTRYKPRLQNIITSTGLISRRFPPKL
;
A
#
# COMPACT_ATOMS: atom_id res chain seq x y z
N MET A 1 28.98 15.21 -0.28
CA MET A 1 28.23 15.44 -1.52
C MET A 1 28.52 14.28 -2.47
N LEU A 2 27.59 13.33 -2.62
CA LEU A 2 27.76 12.22 -3.57
C LEU A 2 27.63 12.77 -4.99
N ASN A 3 28.63 12.54 -5.83
CA ASN A 3 28.67 12.97 -7.22
C ASN A 3 27.58 12.20 -8.00
N ILE A 4 26.44 12.85 -8.24
CA ILE A 4 25.30 12.22 -8.92
C ILE A 4 25.48 12.40 -10.43
N LYS A 5 25.61 11.30 -11.18
CA LYS A 5 25.59 11.35 -12.65
C LYS A 5 24.29 12.07 -13.10
N PRO A 6 24.38 13.15 -13.89
CA PRO A 6 23.26 14.04 -14.20
C PRO A 6 22.09 13.34 -14.93
N GLY A 7 22.35 12.22 -15.61
CA GLY A 7 21.31 11.45 -16.31
C GLY A 7 20.26 10.79 -15.39
N ILE A 8 20.66 10.27 -14.22
CA ILE A 8 19.76 9.51 -13.33
C ILE A 8 18.71 10.44 -12.69
N GLN A 9 19.06 11.69 -12.41
CA GLN A 9 18.14 12.67 -11.82
C GLN A 9 17.02 13.07 -12.79
N ARG A 10 17.26 12.97 -14.11
CA ARG A 10 16.28 13.32 -15.14
C ARG A 10 15.34 12.17 -15.51
N LEU A 11 15.65 10.93 -15.10
CA LEU A 11 14.92 9.72 -15.48
C LEU A 11 13.40 9.83 -15.23
N TYR A 12 13.01 10.27 -14.03
CA TYR A 12 11.60 10.44 -13.67
C TYR A 12 10.91 11.45 -14.60
N TRP A 13 11.50 12.63 -14.76
CA TRP A 13 10.94 13.69 -15.59
C TRP A 13 10.87 13.29 -17.06
N SER A 14 11.90 12.63 -17.60
CA SER A 14 11.87 12.13 -18.97
C SER A 14 10.77 11.09 -19.17
N ALA A 15 10.61 10.13 -18.26
CA ALA A 15 9.54 9.15 -18.32
C ALA A 15 8.16 9.81 -18.21
N PHE A 16 8.03 10.84 -17.36
CA PHE A 16 6.79 11.58 -17.18
C PHE A 16 6.41 12.36 -18.43
N PHE A 17 7.36 13.07 -19.06
CA PHE A 17 7.11 13.79 -20.31
C PHE A 17 6.75 12.83 -21.46
N VAL A 18 7.46 11.70 -21.60
CA VAL A 18 7.12 10.69 -22.61
C VAL A 18 5.73 10.11 -22.35
N GLY A 19 5.42 9.79 -21.09
CA GLY A 19 4.09 9.30 -20.68
C GLY A 19 2.99 10.32 -20.95
N LEU A 20 3.22 11.61 -20.68
CA LEU A 20 2.29 12.69 -20.99
C LEU A 20 2.09 12.86 -22.50
N LEU A 21 3.16 12.80 -23.30
CA LEU A 21 3.04 12.87 -24.76
C LEU A 21 2.22 11.71 -25.32
N PHE A 22 2.46 10.50 -24.81
CA PHE A 22 1.66 9.33 -25.15
C PHE A 22 0.20 9.52 -24.75
N TRP A 23 -0.04 10.00 -23.52
CA TRP A 23 -1.37 10.29 -23.01
C TRP A 23 -2.10 11.34 -23.87
N THR A 24 -1.47 12.48 -24.17
CA THR A 24 -2.10 13.53 -24.98
C THR A 24 -2.41 13.04 -26.39
N SER A 25 -1.51 12.24 -26.99
CA SER A 25 -1.73 11.69 -28.33
C SER A 25 -2.94 10.76 -28.35
N ASN A 26 -3.05 9.87 -27.36
CA ASN A 26 -4.21 8.96 -27.25
C ASN A 26 -5.50 9.69 -26.89
N TYR A 27 -5.43 10.77 -26.11
CA TYR A 27 -6.60 11.59 -25.80
C TYR A 27 -7.22 12.12 -27.09
N TYR A 28 -6.42 12.71 -27.99
CA TYR A 28 -6.91 13.24 -29.26
C TYR A 28 -7.43 12.17 -30.24
N LEU A 29 -6.96 10.92 -30.13
CA LEU A 29 -7.33 9.83 -31.04
C LEU A 29 -8.57 9.05 -30.58
N TYR A 30 -8.76 8.88 -29.26
CA TYR A 30 -9.71 7.89 -28.73
C TYR A 30 -10.70 8.45 -27.70
N PHE A 31 -10.48 9.66 -27.17
CA PHE A 31 -11.29 10.21 -26.08
C PHE A 31 -11.86 11.58 -26.41
N ASN A 32 -12.97 11.89 -25.76
CA ASN A 32 -13.67 13.17 -25.92
C ASN A 32 -13.71 13.99 -24.63
N PHE A 33 -14.05 15.27 -24.75
CA PHE A 33 -14.19 16.17 -23.61
C PHE A 33 -15.28 15.72 -22.62
N GLU A 34 -16.37 15.13 -23.11
CA GLU A 34 -17.43 14.59 -22.26
C GLU A 34 -16.91 13.49 -21.31
N GLN A 35 -16.09 12.57 -21.82
CA GLN A 35 -15.50 11.51 -21.02
C GLN A 35 -14.53 12.05 -19.96
N LEU A 36 -13.77 13.10 -20.27
CA LEU A 36 -12.95 13.82 -19.28
C LEU A 36 -13.83 14.38 -18.16
N THR A 37 -14.92 15.08 -18.52
CA THR A 37 -15.85 15.64 -17.53
C THR A 37 -16.59 14.57 -16.74
N SER A 38 -16.80 13.37 -17.29
CA SER A 38 -17.44 12.26 -16.57
C SER A 38 -16.53 11.59 -15.54
N SER A 39 -15.21 11.73 -15.69
CA SER A 39 -14.20 11.01 -14.89
C SER A 39 -13.55 11.88 -13.80
N TRP A 40 -14.06 13.09 -13.56
CA TRP A 40 -13.49 14.03 -12.59
C TRP A 40 -13.50 13.48 -11.16
N GLN A 41 -14.53 12.73 -10.77
CA GLN A 41 -14.61 12.11 -9.44
C GLN A 41 -13.50 11.07 -9.26
N THR A 42 -13.22 10.25 -10.28
CA THR A 42 -12.13 9.28 -10.26
C THR A 42 -10.78 9.99 -10.20
N GLY A 43 -10.60 11.05 -10.98
CA GLY A 43 -9.38 11.87 -10.95
C GLY A 43 -9.12 12.47 -9.56
N LEU A 44 -10.15 13.06 -8.93
CA LEU A 44 -10.05 13.61 -7.58
C LEU A 44 -9.78 12.53 -6.54
N THR A 45 -10.45 11.39 -6.64
CA THR A 45 -10.22 10.22 -5.79
C THR A 45 -8.77 9.77 -5.87
N MET A 46 -8.22 9.72 -7.09
CA MET A 46 -6.85 9.29 -7.33
C MET A 46 -5.80 10.35 -7.02
N LEU A 47 -6.14 11.64 -6.96
CA LEU A 47 -5.26 12.67 -6.42
C LEU A 47 -4.89 12.35 -4.96
N PHE A 48 -5.90 12.10 -4.12
CA PHE A 48 -5.68 11.72 -2.72
C PHE A 48 -5.16 10.28 -2.58
N GLY A 49 -5.73 9.36 -3.36
CA GLY A 49 -5.35 7.95 -3.33
C GLY A 49 -3.89 7.73 -3.70
N SER A 50 -3.39 8.37 -4.77
CA SER A 50 -1.99 8.25 -5.18
C SER A 50 -1.02 8.87 -4.17
N PHE A 51 -1.40 9.98 -3.54
CA PHE A 51 -0.61 10.59 -2.47
C PHE A 51 -0.44 9.64 -1.27
N VAL A 52 -1.52 9.01 -0.83
CA VAL A 52 -1.48 8.00 0.25
C VAL A 52 -0.71 6.76 -0.20
N ALA A 53 -0.88 6.33 -1.45
CA ALA A 53 -0.19 5.20 -2.05
C ALA A 53 1.34 5.35 -2.00
N GLY A 54 1.83 6.54 -2.38
CA GLY A 54 3.27 6.79 -2.41
C GLY A 54 3.90 6.94 -1.02
N SER A 55 3.10 7.29 -0.02
CA SER A 55 3.57 7.52 1.35
C SER A 55 3.44 6.30 2.27
N THR A 56 2.76 5.24 1.84
CA THR A 56 2.37 4.11 2.69
C THR A 56 2.45 2.76 1.92
N PRO A 57 2.64 1.63 2.61
CA PRO A 57 2.72 0.29 1.97
C PRO A 57 1.35 -0.32 1.63
N LEU A 58 0.29 0.50 1.56
CA LEU A 58 -1.11 0.08 1.42
C LEU A 58 -1.66 0.23 0.01
N GLY A 59 -0.88 0.85 -0.87
CA GLY A 59 -1.31 1.22 -2.20
C GLY A 59 -2.37 2.31 -2.24
N GLY A 60 -2.73 2.74 -3.46
CA GLY A 60 -3.79 3.73 -3.68
C GLY A 60 -5.19 3.15 -3.53
N GLY A 61 -5.30 1.82 -3.63
CA GLY A 61 -6.54 1.08 -3.44
C GLY A 61 -7.18 1.36 -2.09
N ALA A 62 -6.39 1.59 -1.02
CA ALA A 62 -6.90 1.85 0.34
C ALA A 62 -7.89 3.01 0.41
N VAL A 63 -7.69 4.01 -0.44
CA VAL A 63 -8.57 5.18 -0.56
C VAL A 63 -9.51 5.03 -1.76
N ALA A 64 -8.99 4.54 -2.88
CA ALA A 64 -9.77 4.47 -4.12
C ALA A 64 -10.90 3.42 -4.03
N PHE A 65 -10.63 2.22 -3.54
CA PHE A 65 -11.59 1.11 -3.54
C PHE A 65 -12.87 1.44 -2.75
N PRO A 66 -12.81 2.00 -1.51
CA PRO A 66 -14.02 2.40 -0.78
C PRO A 66 -14.80 3.49 -1.49
N ILE A 67 -14.12 4.49 -2.05
CA ILE A 67 -14.79 5.61 -2.75
C ILE A 67 -15.47 5.09 -4.03
N LEU A 68 -14.76 4.31 -4.85
CA LEU A 68 -15.33 3.73 -6.07
C LEU A 68 -16.53 2.84 -5.76
N THR A 69 -16.43 1.95 -4.78
CA THR A 69 -17.44 0.91 -4.55
C THR A 69 -18.60 1.33 -3.64
N LYS A 70 -18.43 2.34 -2.78
CA LYS A 70 -19.46 2.80 -1.84
C LYS A 70 -20.05 4.16 -2.22
N VAL A 71 -19.22 5.09 -2.73
CA VAL A 71 -19.68 6.44 -3.09
C VAL A 71 -20.11 6.50 -4.55
N LEU A 72 -19.30 5.96 -5.46
CA LEU A 72 -19.58 5.97 -6.90
C LEU A 72 -20.37 4.73 -7.38
N ALA A 73 -20.70 3.81 -6.46
CA ALA A 73 -21.44 2.58 -6.71
C ALA A 73 -20.88 1.71 -7.86
N VAL A 74 -19.57 1.79 -8.11
CA VAL A 74 -18.87 0.99 -9.11
C VAL A 74 -18.85 -0.48 -8.67
N PRO A 75 -19.07 -1.44 -9.59
CA PRO A 75 -18.92 -2.87 -9.30
C PRO A 75 -17.56 -3.18 -8.67
N ALA A 76 -17.53 -4.05 -7.66
CA ALA A 76 -16.28 -4.40 -6.98
C ALA A 76 -15.27 -5.06 -7.93
N GLU A 77 -15.76 -5.77 -8.95
CA GLU A 77 -14.95 -6.36 -10.02
C GLU A 77 -14.20 -5.30 -10.84
N ASP A 78 -14.91 -4.25 -11.26
CA ASP A 78 -14.29 -3.13 -11.97
C ASP A 78 -13.33 -2.36 -11.07
N ALA A 79 -13.69 -2.17 -9.79
CA ALA A 79 -12.84 -1.48 -8.83
C ALA A 79 -11.53 -2.22 -8.55
N LYS A 80 -11.53 -3.57 -8.45
CA LYS A 80 -10.30 -4.36 -8.28
C LYS A 80 -9.40 -4.28 -9.52
N VAL A 81 -9.97 -4.36 -10.72
CA VAL A 81 -9.20 -4.30 -11.97
C VAL A 81 -8.61 -2.91 -12.16
N PHE A 82 -9.43 -1.87 -11.94
CA PHE A 82 -8.97 -0.49 -11.92
C PHE A 82 -7.83 -0.29 -10.90
N SER A 83 -7.98 -0.80 -9.67
CA SER A 83 -6.95 -0.70 -8.63
C SER A 83 -5.63 -1.34 -9.05
N LEU A 84 -5.66 -2.50 -9.70
CA LEU A 84 -4.46 -3.15 -10.22
C LEU A 84 -3.82 -2.33 -11.35
N PHE A 85 -4.64 -1.92 -12.32
CA PHE A 85 -4.17 -1.19 -13.50
C PHE A 85 -3.58 0.18 -13.12
N ILE A 86 -4.21 0.91 -12.21
CA ILE A 86 -3.73 2.24 -11.83
C ILE A 86 -2.44 2.17 -10.99
N GLN A 87 -2.23 1.08 -10.25
CA GLN A 87 -0.98 0.85 -9.54
C GLN A 87 0.19 0.55 -10.48
N SER A 88 -0.07 -0.07 -11.64
CA SER A 88 0.97 -0.26 -12.67
C SER A 88 1.56 1.07 -13.15
N ILE A 89 0.78 2.16 -13.10
CA ILE A 89 1.26 3.52 -13.39
C ILE A 89 1.87 4.13 -12.13
N GLY A 90 1.08 4.27 -11.06
CA GLY A 90 1.49 5.02 -9.88
C GLY A 90 2.75 4.49 -9.21
N MET A 91 2.80 3.18 -8.97
CA MET A 91 3.94 2.56 -8.29
C MET A 91 5.17 2.52 -9.18
N SER A 92 5.00 2.42 -10.50
CA SER A 92 6.11 2.51 -11.46
C SER A 92 6.73 3.91 -11.46
N PHE A 93 5.92 4.97 -11.50
CA PHE A 93 6.41 6.34 -11.42
C PHE A 93 7.04 6.65 -10.05
N ALA A 94 6.47 6.16 -8.95
CA ALA A 94 7.08 6.26 -7.63
C ALA A 94 8.44 5.52 -7.56
N THR A 95 8.53 4.34 -8.17
CA THR A 95 9.77 3.56 -8.25
C THR A 95 10.83 4.29 -9.09
N LEU A 96 10.46 4.81 -10.26
CA LEU A 96 11.34 5.65 -11.08
C LEU A 96 11.82 6.89 -10.33
N PHE A 97 10.93 7.50 -9.54
CA PHE A 97 11.30 8.61 -8.67
C PHE A 97 12.32 8.19 -7.61
N PHE A 98 12.12 7.07 -6.91
CA PHE A 98 13.07 6.54 -5.94
C PHE A 98 14.44 6.24 -6.56
N ILE A 99 14.46 5.64 -7.75
CA ILE A 99 15.70 5.42 -8.53
C ILE A 99 16.37 6.76 -8.86
N SER A 100 15.60 7.75 -9.33
CA SER A 100 16.13 9.07 -9.69
C SER A 100 16.76 9.81 -8.51
N LYS A 101 16.24 9.56 -7.29
CA LYS A 101 16.72 10.10 -6.02
C LYS A 101 17.76 9.22 -5.34
N LYS A 102 18.15 8.08 -5.94
CA LYS A 102 19.08 7.09 -5.39
C LYS A 102 18.67 6.60 -3.99
N ILE A 103 17.37 6.44 -3.77
CA ILE A 103 16.87 5.80 -2.56
C ILE A 103 17.14 4.29 -2.70
N GLU A 104 17.66 3.67 -1.64
CA GLU A 104 18.00 2.25 -1.65
C GLU A 104 16.76 1.38 -1.88
N ILE A 105 16.86 0.47 -2.85
CA ILE A 105 15.86 -0.57 -3.14
C ILE A 105 16.58 -1.92 -3.07
N ASP A 106 16.04 -2.86 -2.31
CA ASP A 106 16.60 -4.21 -2.19
C ASP A 106 16.17 -5.09 -3.37
N TRP A 107 16.90 -4.95 -4.48
CA TRP A 107 16.64 -5.66 -5.73
C TRP A 107 16.72 -7.19 -5.60
N LYS A 108 17.55 -7.71 -4.67
CA LYS A 108 17.73 -9.15 -4.48
C LYS A 108 16.49 -9.78 -3.83
N THR A 109 15.98 -9.14 -2.79
CA THR A 109 14.74 -9.60 -2.15
C THR A 109 13.54 -9.36 -3.06
N LEU A 110 13.50 -8.24 -3.78
CA LEU A 110 12.44 -7.93 -4.73
C LEU A 110 12.35 -8.99 -5.82
N SER A 111 13.45 -9.37 -6.48
CA SER A 111 13.41 -10.38 -7.55
C SER A 111 12.94 -11.74 -7.05
N TYR A 112 13.41 -12.16 -5.87
CA TYR A 112 12.97 -13.40 -5.25
C TYR A 112 11.48 -13.37 -4.86
N ALA A 113 11.03 -12.28 -4.22
CA ALA A 113 9.63 -12.12 -3.85
C ALA A 113 8.72 -12.04 -5.09
N LEU A 114 9.14 -11.35 -6.14
CA LEU A 114 8.38 -11.21 -7.37
C LEU A 114 8.05 -12.56 -8.00
N THR A 115 8.99 -13.51 -8.03
CA THR A 115 8.75 -14.86 -8.56
C THR A 115 7.55 -15.53 -7.87
N PHE A 116 7.50 -15.50 -6.54
CA PHE A 116 6.40 -16.10 -5.78
C PHE A 116 5.11 -15.29 -5.87
N SER A 117 5.21 -13.96 -5.92
CA SER A 117 4.05 -13.07 -6.10
C SER A 117 3.36 -13.32 -7.43
N VAL A 118 4.12 -13.50 -8.52
CA VAL A 118 3.57 -13.85 -9.84
C VAL A 118 2.90 -15.22 -9.82
N LEU A 119 3.47 -16.22 -9.15
CA LEU A 119 2.83 -17.52 -8.98
C LEU A 119 1.50 -17.41 -8.22
N GLY A 120 1.46 -16.60 -7.17
CA GLY A 120 0.23 -16.34 -6.43
C GLY A 120 -0.82 -15.64 -7.28
N GLN A 121 -0.41 -14.65 -8.08
CA GLN A 121 -1.32 -13.94 -8.97
C GLN A 121 -1.84 -14.83 -10.10
N PHE A 122 -1.00 -15.72 -10.63
CA PHE A 122 -1.43 -16.72 -11.61
C PHE A 122 -2.44 -17.70 -11.01
N ALA A 123 -2.22 -18.17 -9.78
CA ALA A 123 -3.16 -19.02 -9.06
C ALA A 123 -4.54 -18.34 -8.86
N CYS A 124 -4.56 -17.02 -8.69
CA CYS A 124 -5.80 -16.25 -8.59
C CYS A 124 -6.67 -16.33 -9.85
N LEU A 125 -6.10 -16.51 -11.05
CA LEU A 125 -6.87 -16.63 -12.30
C LEU A 125 -7.80 -17.85 -12.31
N PHE A 126 -7.50 -18.87 -11.51
CA PHE A 126 -8.29 -20.11 -11.41
C PHE A 126 -9.34 -20.06 -10.29
N ILE A 127 -9.38 -18.99 -9.50
CA ILE A 127 -10.30 -18.85 -8.39
C ILE A 127 -11.34 -17.80 -8.74
N ASN A 128 -12.57 -18.23 -9.01
CA ASN A 128 -13.67 -17.31 -9.30
C ASN A 128 -14.42 -16.95 -8.01
N ILE A 129 -14.51 -15.66 -7.70
CA ILE A 129 -15.36 -15.14 -6.63
C ILE A 129 -16.46 -14.33 -7.30
N GLU A 130 -17.65 -14.91 -7.41
CA GLU A 130 -18.79 -14.31 -8.12
C GLU A 130 -19.46 -13.17 -7.34
N SER A 131 -19.23 -13.08 -6.03
CA SER A 131 -19.87 -12.08 -5.18
C SER A 131 -18.99 -10.85 -4.95
N GLY A 132 -19.36 -9.74 -5.58
CA GLY A 132 -18.75 -8.44 -5.32
C GLY A 132 -18.86 -7.97 -3.87
N LEU A 133 -19.87 -8.41 -3.11
CA LEU A 133 -19.99 -8.14 -1.67
C LEU A 133 -18.86 -8.82 -0.88
N VAL A 134 -18.59 -10.10 -1.18
CA VAL A 134 -17.51 -10.86 -0.54
C VAL A 134 -16.15 -10.17 -0.75
N ILE A 135 -15.91 -9.62 -1.95
CA ILE A 135 -14.68 -8.86 -2.24
C ILE A 135 -14.58 -7.63 -1.34
N LYS A 136 -15.67 -6.89 -1.13
CA LYS A 136 -15.69 -5.72 -0.23
C LYS A 136 -15.41 -6.13 1.23
N HIS A 137 -15.96 -7.25 1.70
CA HIS A 137 -15.71 -7.74 3.06
C HIS A 137 -14.26 -8.22 3.25
N ILE A 138 -13.72 -8.99 2.29
CA ILE A 138 -12.31 -9.41 2.30
C ILE A 138 -11.41 -8.18 2.34
N TYR A 139 -11.74 -7.14 1.57
CA TYR A 139 -10.99 -5.88 1.55
C TYR A 139 -10.94 -5.21 2.93
N THR A 140 -12.08 -5.03 3.59
CA THR A 140 -12.16 -4.44 4.94
C THR A 140 -11.38 -5.27 5.96
N CYS A 141 -11.54 -6.61 5.95
CA CYS A 141 -10.83 -7.50 6.86
C CYS A 141 -9.31 -7.42 6.65
N PHE A 142 -8.87 -7.36 5.39
CA PHE A 142 -7.47 -7.17 5.03
C PHE A 142 -6.94 -5.84 5.59
N LEU A 143 -7.63 -4.72 5.36
CA LEU A 143 -7.22 -3.42 5.89
C LEU A 143 -7.14 -3.38 7.42
N LEU A 144 -8.13 -3.95 8.12
CA LEU A 144 -8.14 -4.02 9.59
C LEU A 144 -6.95 -4.83 10.12
N LEU A 145 -6.65 -5.98 9.52
CA LEU A 145 -5.47 -6.78 9.87
C LEU A 145 -4.20 -5.96 9.69
N VAL A 146 -4.12 -5.22 8.58
CA VAL A 146 -2.98 -4.35 8.25
C VAL A 146 -2.80 -3.25 9.29
N ALA A 147 -3.88 -2.61 9.75
CA ALA A 147 -3.82 -1.59 10.79
C ALA A 147 -3.31 -2.14 12.13
N ILE A 148 -3.81 -3.30 12.55
CA ILE A 148 -3.40 -3.95 13.82
C ILE A 148 -1.90 -4.26 13.77
N ILE A 149 -1.43 -4.82 12.67
CA ILE A 149 -0.04 -5.15 12.45
C ILE A 149 0.85 -3.89 12.43
N LEU A 150 0.41 -2.85 11.72
CA LEU A 150 1.14 -1.58 11.64
C LEU A 150 1.32 -0.96 13.02
N LEU A 151 0.27 -0.93 13.85
CA LEU A 151 0.37 -0.45 15.22
C LEU A 151 1.44 -1.20 16.00
N ASP A 152 1.38 -2.55 16.00
CA ASP A 152 2.31 -3.40 16.74
C ASP A 152 3.77 -3.10 16.39
N SER A 153 4.05 -2.93 15.10
CA SER A 153 5.39 -2.62 14.61
C SER A 153 5.97 -1.29 15.08
N PHE A 154 5.12 -0.29 15.34
CA PHE A 154 5.56 1.01 15.85
C PHE A 154 5.78 1.00 17.36
N THR A 155 5.06 0.15 18.09
CA THR A 155 5.17 0.03 19.55
C THR A 155 6.47 -0.65 20.00
N HIS A 156 7.02 -1.54 19.17
CA HIS A 156 8.16 -2.38 19.51
C HIS A 156 9.33 -2.06 18.56
N PRO A 157 10.22 -1.11 18.93
CA PRO A 157 11.32 -0.73 18.07
C PRO A 157 12.21 -1.93 17.77
N PRO A 158 12.76 -2.00 16.55
CA PRO A 158 13.48 -3.17 16.10
C PRO A 158 14.72 -3.43 16.97
N ARG A 159 14.79 -4.62 17.56
CA ARG A 159 16.05 -5.15 18.09
C ARG A 159 16.83 -5.70 16.90
N THR A 160 17.99 -5.12 16.63
CA THR A 160 18.97 -5.58 15.64
C THR A 160 19.39 -7.00 15.99
N HIS A 161 18.69 -7.99 15.46
CA HIS A 161 19.12 -9.37 15.47
C HIS A 161 19.40 -9.80 14.04
N ALA A 162 20.39 -10.68 13.90
CA ALA A 162 20.94 -11.13 12.64
C ALA A 162 19.86 -11.49 11.62
N LEU A 163 20.09 -11.04 10.39
CA LEU A 163 19.36 -11.32 9.16
C LEU A 163 19.33 -12.83 8.87
N ILE A 164 18.56 -13.60 9.63
CA ILE A 164 18.20 -14.95 9.19
C ILE A 164 17.06 -14.76 8.20
N PHE A 165 17.46 -14.58 6.94
CA PHE A 165 16.58 -14.53 5.80
C PHE A 165 15.83 -15.86 5.71
N ALA A 166 14.66 -15.93 6.34
CA ALA A 166 13.80 -17.10 6.25
C ALA A 166 13.18 -17.11 4.86
N ARG A 167 13.94 -17.59 3.84
CA ARG A 167 13.53 -17.69 2.43
C ARG A 167 12.12 -18.24 2.28
N LYS A 168 11.80 -19.29 3.05
CA LYS A 168 10.48 -19.90 3.10
C LYS A 168 9.38 -18.91 3.51
N LYS A 169 9.59 -18.13 4.57
CA LYS A 169 8.61 -17.14 5.07
C LYS A 169 8.40 -16.00 4.07
N LEU A 170 9.47 -15.59 3.38
CA LEU A 170 9.37 -14.59 2.32
C LEU A 170 8.59 -15.13 1.12
N ALA A 171 8.90 -16.36 0.68
CA ALA A 171 8.20 -17.01 -0.43
C ALA A 171 6.70 -17.16 -0.13
N THR A 172 6.34 -17.59 1.08
CA THR A 172 4.92 -17.69 1.49
C THR A 172 4.24 -16.33 1.55
N ALA A 173 4.90 -15.31 2.13
CA ALA A 173 4.33 -13.97 2.21
C ALA A 173 4.14 -13.36 0.82
N ALA A 174 5.11 -13.54 -0.08
CA ALA A 174 5.03 -13.06 -1.45
C ALA A 174 3.96 -13.79 -2.26
N PHE A 175 3.85 -15.12 -2.13
CA PHE A 175 2.78 -15.89 -2.79
C PHE A 175 1.39 -15.44 -2.34
N ILE A 176 1.17 -15.31 -1.03
CA ILE A 176 -0.10 -14.80 -0.48
C ILE A 176 -0.34 -13.35 -0.92
N GLY A 177 0.68 -12.51 -0.92
CA GLY A 177 0.59 -11.12 -1.40
C GLY A 177 0.19 -11.03 -2.87
N GLY A 178 0.70 -11.94 -3.71
CA GLY A 178 0.32 -12.07 -5.11
C GLY A 178 -1.14 -12.52 -5.30
N LEU A 179 -1.58 -13.53 -4.52
CA LEU A 179 -2.98 -13.97 -4.49
C LEU A 179 -3.92 -12.80 -4.11
N ILE A 180 -3.61 -12.10 -3.02
CA ILE A 180 -4.40 -10.96 -2.55
C ILE A 180 -4.41 -9.84 -3.61
N SER A 181 -3.27 -9.58 -4.26
CA SER A 181 -3.19 -8.59 -5.34
C SER A 181 -4.03 -8.96 -6.56
N GLY A 182 -4.17 -10.25 -6.87
CA GLY A 182 -5.09 -10.73 -7.90
C GLY A 182 -6.56 -10.46 -7.54
N PHE A 183 -6.96 -10.68 -6.29
CA PHE A 183 -8.34 -10.49 -5.85
C PHE A 183 -8.73 -9.03 -5.62
N LEU A 184 -7.86 -8.26 -4.97
CA LEU A 184 -8.17 -6.90 -4.50
C LEU A 184 -7.55 -5.81 -5.39
N GLY A 185 -6.65 -6.18 -6.29
CA GLY A 185 -5.86 -5.22 -7.06
C GLY A 185 -4.82 -4.47 -6.23
N ALA A 186 -4.49 -4.94 -5.01
CA ALA A 186 -3.48 -4.42 -4.08
C ALA A 186 -3.06 -5.49 -3.07
N GLY A 187 -1.86 -5.39 -2.47
CA GLY A 187 -1.49 -6.20 -1.30
C GLY A 187 -0.09 -6.84 -1.32
N ALA A 188 0.56 -6.99 -2.48
CA ALA A 188 1.90 -7.56 -2.58
C ALA A 188 2.95 -6.69 -1.85
N ASP A 189 2.85 -5.37 -1.99
CA ASP A 189 3.61 -4.39 -1.20
C ASP A 189 3.37 -4.58 0.30
N THR A 190 2.11 -4.70 0.71
CA THR A 190 1.71 -4.78 2.11
C THR A 190 2.26 -6.05 2.79
N LEU A 191 2.18 -7.20 2.12
CA LEU A 191 2.70 -8.46 2.65
C LEU A 191 4.24 -8.46 2.71
N LEU A 192 4.91 -7.90 1.69
CA LEU A 192 6.36 -7.71 1.74
C LEU A 192 6.75 -6.72 2.84
N PHE A 193 5.96 -5.67 3.05
CA PHE A 193 6.16 -4.72 4.13
C PHE A 193 6.10 -5.41 5.50
N PHE A 194 5.12 -6.29 5.72
CA PHE A 194 5.02 -7.07 6.96
C PHE A 194 6.19 -8.02 7.17
N TYR A 195 6.65 -8.67 6.10
CA TYR A 195 7.86 -9.48 6.17
C TYR A 195 9.05 -8.65 6.69
N TYR A 196 9.28 -7.47 6.12
CA TYR A 196 10.40 -6.63 6.53
C TYR A 196 10.23 -6.02 7.92
N VAL A 197 9.07 -5.47 8.22
CA VAL A 197 8.86 -4.66 9.43
C VAL A 197 8.63 -5.55 10.65
N ILE A 198 7.89 -6.64 10.53
CA ILE A 198 7.60 -7.55 11.65
C ILE A 198 8.69 -8.61 11.79
N LEU A 199 8.93 -9.37 10.71
CA LEU A 199 9.81 -10.53 10.79
C LEU A 199 11.28 -10.10 10.79
N MET A 200 11.67 -9.20 9.89
CA MET A 200 13.05 -8.72 9.78
C MET A 200 13.33 -7.49 10.64
N LYS A 201 12.31 -6.96 11.34
CA LYS A 201 12.43 -5.80 12.25
C LYS A 201 13.19 -4.65 11.58
N GLN A 202 12.82 -4.29 10.35
CA GLN A 202 13.40 -3.16 9.64
C GLN A 202 12.57 -1.89 9.85
N PRO A 203 13.18 -0.69 9.87
CA PRO A 203 12.43 0.54 9.96
C PRO A 203 11.56 0.74 8.71
N ALA A 204 10.25 0.97 8.90
CA ALA A 204 9.26 1.12 7.82
C ALA A 204 9.70 2.06 6.69
N LYS A 205 10.30 3.21 7.06
CA LYS A 205 10.78 4.22 6.11
C LYS A 205 11.84 3.70 5.12
N LYS A 206 12.68 2.74 5.54
CA LYS A 206 13.69 2.10 4.67
C LYS A 206 13.08 1.06 3.73
N VAL A 207 11.95 0.49 4.12
CA VAL A 207 11.33 -0.67 3.46
C VAL A 207 10.37 -0.24 2.34
N ILE A 208 9.67 0.89 2.51
CA ILE A 208 8.65 1.39 1.58
C ILE A 208 9.11 1.43 0.11
N PRO A 209 10.33 1.91 -0.22
CA PRO A 209 10.79 1.93 -1.62
C PRO A 209 10.82 0.53 -2.25
N THR A 210 11.29 -0.48 -1.52
CA THR A 210 11.34 -1.86 -1.99
C THR A 210 9.95 -2.46 -2.17
N THR A 211 9.01 -2.19 -1.26
CA THR A 211 7.65 -2.72 -1.33
C THR A 211 6.86 -2.09 -2.47
N VAL A 212 7.01 -0.77 -2.66
CA VAL A 212 6.41 -0.05 -3.80
C VAL A 212 6.96 -0.57 -5.13
N ALA A 213 8.28 -0.83 -5.22
CA ALA A 213 8.89 -1.39 -6.42
C ALA A 213 8.41 -2.83 -6.71
N LEU A 214 8.21 -3.66 -5.68
CA LEU A 214 7.58 -4.97 -5.84
C LEU A 214 6.15 -4.82 -6.41
N MET A 215 5.35 -3.92 -5.84
CA MET A 215 3.98 -3.71 -6.29
C MET A 215 3.89 -3.13 -7.69
N ALA A 216 4.83 -2.27 -8.10
CA ALA A 216 4.95 -1.80 -9.47
C ALA A 216 5.09 -2.97 -10.46
N ALA A 217 6.08 -3.84 -10.21
CA ALA A 217 6.32 -5.01 -11.05
C ALA A 217 5.13 -5.99 -11.02
N ASN A 218 4.57 -6.25 -9.83
CA ASN A 218 3.44 -7.14 -9.67
C ASN A 218 2.17 -6.61 -10.37
N ALA A 219 1.91 -5.31 -10.29
CA ALA A 219 0.76 -4.69 -10.95
C ALA A 219 0.90 -4.72 -12.49
N ILE A 220 2.10 -4.50 -13.03
CA ILE A 220 2.35 -4.63 -14.48
C ILE A 220 2.07 -6.07 -14.94
N ILE A 221 2.69 -7.06 -14.29
CA ILE A 221 2.53 -8.47 -14.67
C ILE A 221 1.07 -8.90 -14.49
N GLY A 222 0.45 -8.51 -13.39
CA GLY A 222 -0.96 -8.75 -13.11
C GLY A 222 -1.90 -8.17 -14.16
N SER A 223 -1.65 -6.93 -14.58
CA SER A 223 -2.45 -6.28 -15.62
C SER A 223 -2.32 -7.03 -16.95
N ILE A 224 -1.11 -7.45 -17.32
CA ILE A 224 -0.87 -8.27 -18.51
C ILE A 224 -1.60 -9.62 -18.40
N LEU A 225 -1.54 -10.28 -17.24
CA LEU A 225 -2.21 -11.56 -17.01
C LEU A 225 -3.72 -11.46 -17.17
N ILE A 226 -4.36 -10.41 -16.59
CA ILE A 226 -5.81 -10.18 -16.73
C ILE A 226 -6.18 -9.90 -18.19
N LEU A 227 -5.42 -9.04 -18.88
CA LEU A 227 -5.67 -8.74 -20.30
C LEU A 227 -5.45 -9.97 -21.19
N SER A 228 -4.61 -10.92 -20.77
CA SER A 228 -4.40 -12.18 -21.47
C SER A 228 -5.49 -13.23 -21.17
N SER A 229 -6.28 -13.06 -20.11
CA SER A 229 -7.24 -14.07 -19.65
C SER A 229 -8.64 -13.93 -20.26
N ASN A 230 -8.75 -13.50 -21.52
CA ASN A 230 -10.01 -13.17 -22.23
C ASN A 230 -10.93 -12.16 -21.51
N TYR A 231 -10.46 -11.52 -20.43
CA TYR A 231 -11.21 -10.51 -19.71
C TYR A 231 -11.16 -9.20 -20.49
N VAL A 232 -12.33 -8.65 -20.80
CA VAL A 232 -12.47 -7.35 -21.46
C VAL A 232 -12.80 -6.31 -20.39
N PRO A 233 -11.90 -5.35 -20.12
CA PRO A 233 -12.19 -4.30 -19.15
C PRO A 233 -13.41 -3.46 -19.55
N SER A 234 -14.23 -3.10 -18.56
CA SER A 234 -15.39 -2.24 -18.80
C SER A 234 -14.96 -0.84 -19.26
N SER A 235 -15.87 -0.13 -19.94
CA SER A 235 -15.64 1.26 -20.35
C SER A 235 -15.30 2.17 -19.18
N PHE A 236 -15.87 1.90 -17.99
CA PHE A 236 -15.53 2.62 -16.76
C PHE A 236 -14.06 2.45 -16.41
N VAL A 237 -13.55 1.20 -16.39
CA VAL A 237 -12.16 0.90 -16.02
C VAL A 237 -11.19 1.60 -16.98
N ILE A 238 -11.42 1.49 -18.29
CA ILE A 238 -10.54 2.08 -19.31
C ILE A 238 -10.53 3.61 -19.19
N THR A 239 -11.71 4.23 -19.16
CA THR A 239 -11.85 5.69 -19.14
C THR A 239 -11.29 6.27 -17.85
N SER A 240 -11.65 5.70 -16.70
CA SER A 240 -11.14 6.13 -15.40
C SER A 240 -9.64 5.96 -15.28
N TRP A 241 -9.10 4.82 -15.75
CA TRP A 241 -7.66 4.56 -15.71
C TRP A 241 -6.89 5.57 -16.56
N PHE A 242 -7.38 5.83 -17.77
CA PHE A 242 -6.76 6.78 -18.69
C PHE A 242 -6.68 8.19 -18.08
N PHE A 243 -7.79 8.73 -17.58
CA PHE A 243 -7.80 10.08 -17.00
C PHE A 243 -7.10 10.17 -15.64
N ALA A 244 -7.06 9.10 -14.86
CA ALA A 244 -6.32 9.08 -13.59
C ALA A 244 -4.81 8.92 -13.78
N ALA A 245 -4.33 8.28 -14.85
CA ALA A 245 -2.93 7.98 -15.07
C ALA A 245 -1.96 9.17 -14.84
N PRO A 246 -2.15 10.36 -15.45
CA PRO A 246 -1.24 11.50 -15.23
C PRO A 246 -1.28 12.03 -13.79
N ILE A 247 -2.46 12.02 -13.15
CA ILE A 247 -2.63 12.46 -11.76
C ILE A 247 -1.82 11.56 -10.83
N VAL A 248 -1.90 10.25 -11.05
CA VAL A 248 -1.23 9.25 -10.21
C VAL A 248 0.28 9.22 -10.46
N ALA A 249 0.71 9.42 -11.71
CA ALA A 249 2.12 9.52 -12.08
C ALA A 249 2.85 10.70 -11.40
N LEU A 250 2.12 11.75 -11.02
CA LEU A 250 2.61 12.85 -10.19
C LEU A 250 2.39 12.59 -8.69
N GLY A 251 1.18 12.20 -8.30
CA GLY A 251 0.76 12.13 -6.91
C GLY A 251 1.49 11.05 -6.10
N ALA A 252 1.79 9.89 -6.69
CA ALA A 252 2.53 8.82 -6.00
C ALA A 252 3.99 9.22 -5.66
N PRO A 253 4.80 9.75 -6.60
CA PRO A 253 6.11 10.32 -6.27
C PRO A 253 6.06 11.42 -5.20
N LEU A 254 5.07 12.32 -5.27
CA LEU A 254 4.88 13.39 -4.28
C LEU A 254 4.57 12.85 -2.89
N GLY A 255 3.74 11.82 -2.80
CA GLY A 255 3.49 11.07 -1.56
C GLY A 255 4.78 10.50 -0.96
N GLY A 256 5.59 9.85 -1.79
CA GLY A 256 6.89 9.30 -1.39
C GLY A 256 7.88 10.38 -0.93
N LEU A 257 7.89 11.56 -1.56
CA LEU A 257 8.71 12.68 -1.13
C LEU A 257 8.26 13.22 0.23
N ILE A 258 6.96 13.44 0.43
CA ILE A 258 6.43 14.02 1.67
C ILE A 258 6.63 13.05 2.85
N MET A 259 6.56 11.73 2.61
CA MET A 259 6.92 10.71 3.60
C MET A 259 8.33 10.91 4.17
N THR A 260 9.29 11.42 3.38
CA THR A 260 10.63 11.72 3.89
C THR A 260 10.66 12.83 4.93
N LYS A 261 9.68 13.74 4.92
CA LYS A 261 9.57 14.92 5.79
C LYS A 261 8.64 14.72 6.98
N LEU A 262 7.63 13.84 6.86
CA LEU A 262 6.67 13.60 7.94
C LEU A 262 7.26 12.72 9.05
N PRO A 263 6.90 12.97 10.32
CA PRO A 263 7.27 12.07 11.40
C PRO A 263 6.53 10.74 11.23
N PRO A 264 7.18 9.59 11.49
CA PRO A 264 6.57 8.27 11.32
C PRO A 264 5.21 8.10 12.02
N LYS A 265 5.03 8.74 13.19
CA LYS A 265 3.77 8.72 13.95
C LYS A 265 2.59 9.34 13.19
N SER A 266 2.81 10.43 12.44
CA SER A 266 1.74 11.09 11.68
C SER A 266 1.30 10.24 10.49
N ILE A 267 2.24 9.56 9.82
CA ILE A 267 1.92 8.64 8.73
C ILE A 267 1.08 7.47 9.24
N LEU A 268 1.48 6.88 10.37
CA LEU A 268 0.72 5.81 11.02
C LEU A 268 -0.69 6.27 11.40
N ALA A 269 -0.82 7.43 12.03
CA ALA A 269 -2.11 7.99 12.43
C ALA A 269 -3.04 8.22 11.23
N MET A 270 -2.51 8.77 10.13
CA MET A 270 -3.25 8.97 8.88
C MET A 270 -3.74 7.63 8.30
N VAL A 271 -2.87 6.60 8.25
CA VAL A 271 -3.23 5.28 7.74
C VAL A 271 -4.32 4.62 8.58
N ILE A 272 -4.17 4.62 9.90
CA ILE A 272 -5.16 4.06 10.83
C ILE A 272 -6.49 4.79 10.68
N PHE A 273 -6.47 6.12 10.52
CA PHE A 273 -7.67 6.90 10.32
C PHE A 273 -8.42 6.48 9.04
N ILE A 274 -7.71 6.33 7.92
CA ILE A 274 -8.30 5.90 6.65
C ILE A 274 -8.90 4.49 6.78
N ILE A 275 -8.20 3.56 7.42
CA ILE A 275 -8.68 2.19 7.63
C ILE A 275 -9.90 2.17 8.57
N ALA A 276 -9.88 2.94 9.65
CA ALA A 276 -11.00 3.03 10.56
C ALA A 276 -12.25 3.60 9.87
N LEU A 277 -12.08 4.64 9.05
CA LEU A 277 -13.17 5.20 8.23
C LEU A 277 -13.71 4.15 7.25
N GLU A 278 -12.84 3.41 6.58
CA GLU A 278 -13.22 2.33 5.67
C GLU A 278 -14.02 1.23 6.39
N ALA A 279 -13.56 0.78 7.55
CA ALA A 279 -14.24 -0.26 8.33
C ALA A 279 -15.61 0.21 8.86
N VAL A 280 -15.69 1.44 9.37
CA VAL A 280 -16.97 2.02 9.84
C VAL A 280 -17.96 2.17 8.70
N THR A 281 -17.51 2.65 7.54
CA THR A 281 -18.38 2.75 6.36
C THR A 281 -18.81 1.39 5.84
N THR A 282 -18.00 0.33 5.98
CA THR A 282 -18.42 -1.06 5.67
C THR A 282 -19.54 -1.51 6.60
N LEU A 283 -19.41 -1.28 7.91
CA LEU A 283 -20.43 -1.65 8.89
C LEU A 283 -21.78 -0.95 8.68
N ILE A 284 -21.76 0.29 8.17
CA ILE A 284 -22.96 1.10 7.96
C ILE A 284 -23.60 0.84 6.59
N LEU A 285 -22.81 0.78 5.53
CA LEU A 285 -23.31 0.84 4.15
C LEU A 285 -23.48 -0.53 3.48
N LEU A 286 -22.82 -1.59 3.97
CA LEU A 286 -22.88 -2.90 3.34
C LEU A 286 -23.82 -3.84 4.11
N PRO A 287 -24.67 -4.61 3.41
CA PRO A 287 -25.41 -5.68 4.05
C PRO A 287 -24.41 -6.73 4.52
N LEU A 288 -24.42 -7.03 5.82
CA LEU A 288 -23.52 -7.98 6.45
C LEU A 288 -24.31 -9.15 7.00
N ASN A 289 -23.86 -10.36 6.69
CA ASN A 289 -24.33 -11.53 7.42
C ASN A 289 -23.80 -11.51 8.85
N TRP A 290 -24.48 -12.20 9.78
CA TRP A 290 -24.07 -12.25 11.19
C TRP A 290 -22.60 -12.66 11.39
N LEU A 291 -22.11 -13.60 10.58
CA LEU A 291 -20.71 -14.05 10.61
C LEU A 291 -19.75 -12.95 10.16
N GLU A 292 -20.05 -12.29 9.03
CA GLU A 292 -19.20 -11.23 8.47
C GLU A 292 -19.16 -10.02 9.40
N ALA A 293 -20.32 -9.60 9.92
CA ALA A 293 -20.42 -8.55 10.93
C ALA A 293 -19.57 -8.91 12.16
N SER A 294 -19.69 -10.15 12.68
CA SER A 294 -18.93 -10.60 13.86
C SER A 294 -17.42 -10.53 13.63
N ILE A 295 -16.94 -10.93 12.45
CA ILE A 295 -15.52 -10.85 12.09
C ILE A 295 -15.06 -9.39 12.04
N VAL A 296 -15.79 -8.51 11.34
CA VAL A 296 -15.44 -7.09 11.22
C VAL A 296 -15.47 -6.39 12.59
N TYR A 297 -16.48 -6.64 13.41
CA TYR A 297 -16.57 -6.11 14.77
C TYR A 297 -15.43 -6.60 15.68
N SER A 298 -15.07 -7.88 15.59
CA SER A 298 -13.95 -8.45 16.35
C SER A 298 -12.62 -7.79 15.98
N LEU A 299 -12.33 -7.67 14.68
CA LEU A 299 -11.12 -7.02 14.18
C LEU A 299 -11.07 -5.53 14.54
N LEU A 300 -12.20 -4.81 14.40
CA LEU A 300 -12.30 -3.41 14.79
C LEU A 300 -12.12 -3.25 16.32
N GLY A 301 -12.71 -4.13 17.12
CA GLY A 301 -12.53 -4.17 18.57
C GLY A 301 -11.09 -4.40 18.99
N LEU A 302 -10.39 -5.34 18.34
CA LEU A 302 -8.96 -5.58 18.54
C LEU A 302 -8.11 -4.37 18.16
N LEU A 303 -8.43 -3.70 17.05
CA LEU A 303 -7.77 -2.47 16.64
C LEU A 303 -7.94 -1.37 17.70
N LEU A 304 -9.16 -1.13 18.18
CA LEU A 304 -9.46 -0.13 19.21
C LEU A 304 -8.76 -0.46 20.54
N LEU A 305 -8.72 -1.73 20.94
CA LEU A 305 -7.99 -2.20 22.11
C LEU A 305 -6.50 -1.86 21.99
N LYS A 306 -5.88 -2.21 20.85
CA LYS A 306 -4.47 -1.92 20.56
C LYS A 306 -4.17 -0.41 20.60
N ILE A 307 -5.04 0.42 20.02
CA ILE A 307 -4.91 1.89 20.08
C ILE A 307 -4.94 2.37 21.54
N LYS A 308 -5.90 1.89 22.35
CA LYS A 308 -6.00 2.26 23.77
C LYS A 308 -4.75 1.85 24.55
N VAL A 309 -4.27 0.63 24.35
CA VAL A 309 -3.04 0.12 24.98
C VAL A 309 -1.85 1.01 24.60
N GLU A 310 -1.73 1.42 23.34
CA GLU A 310 -0.62 2.26 22.89
C GLU A 310 -0.69 3.69 23.46
N ILE A 311 -1.88 4.29 23.50
CA ILE A 311 -2.08 5.59 24.16
C ILE A 311 -1.74 5.50 25.65
N PHE A 312 -2.16 4.43 26.32
CA PHE A 312 -1.85 4.18 27.73
C PHE A 312 -0.34 4.07 27.95
N PHE A 313 0.37 3.22 27.21
CA PHE A 313 1.82 3.09 27.33
C PHE A 313 2.54 4.39 26.98
N THR A 314 2.14 5.11 25.95
CA THR A 314 2.77 6.39 25.59
C THR A 314 2.60 7.45 26.68
N ARG A 315 1.45 7.47 27.36
CA ARG A 315 1.14 8.41 28.44
C ARG A 315 1.85 8.06 29.77
N TYR A 316 2.02 6.78 30.06
CA TYR A 316 2.56 6.30 31.35
C TYR A 316 4.04 5.92 31.32
N LYS A 317 4.64 5.59 30.16
CA LYS A 317 6.08 5.27 30.04
C LYS A 317 7.01 6.38 30.55
N PRO A 318 6.76 7.69 30.31
CA PRO A 318 7.57 8.75 30.89
C PRO A 318 7.41 8.84 32.42
N ARG A 319 6.18 8.62 32.92
CA ARG A 319 5.90 8.62 34.37
C ARG A 319 6.56 7.42 35.07
N LEU A 320 6.51 6.23 34.48
CA LEU A 320 7.17 5.04 34.99
C LEU A 320 8.70 5.17 34.96
N GLN A 321 9.28 5.71 33.87
CA GLN A 321 10.72 5.98 33.82
C GLN A 321 11.14 7.02 34.86
N ASN A 322 10.37 8.09 35.05
CA ASN A 322 10.62 9.09 36.09
C ASN A 322 10.46 8.52 37.50
N ILE A 323 9.47 7.64 37.73
CA ILE A 323 9.32 6.95 39.02
C ILE A 323 10.53 6.05 39.26
N ILE A 324 10.94 5.23 38.30
CA ILE A 324 12.10 4.32 38.42
C ILE A 324 13.43 5.08 38.62
N THR A 325 13.60 6.24 37.99
CA THR A 325 14.79 7.09 38.23
C THR A 325 14.71 7.83 39.57
N SER A 326 13.52 8.23 40.01
CA SER A 326 13.32 8.90 41.32
C SER A 326 13.38 7.95 42.53
N THR A 327 13.08 6.66 42.35
CA THR A 327 13.11 5.65 43.43
C THR A 327 14.47 4.96 43.58
N GLY A 328 15.50 5.36 42.81
CA GLY A 328 16.88 4.89 43.00
C GLY A 328 17.11 3.41 42.68
N LEU A 329 16.17 2.72 42.03
CA LEU A 329 16.24 1.27 41.76
C LEU A 329 17.26 0.87 40.68
N ILE A 330 17.98 1.82 40.08
CA ILE A 330 19.17 1.56 39.26
C ILE A 330 20.31 2.45 39.76
N SER A 331 20.90 2.06 40.89
CA SER A 331 22.26 2.48 41.22
C SER A 331 23.25 1.45 40.68
N ARG A 332 24.25 1.95 39.93
CA ARG A 332 25.59 1.38 39.63
C ARG A 332 25.83 0.68 38.28
N ARG A 333 26.63 1.41 37.48
CA ARG A 333 27.86 1.01 36.75
C ARG A 333 27.72 0.07 35.55
N PHE A 334 27.66 0.67 34.35
CA PHE A 334 28.40 0.12 33.21
C PHE A 334 29.89 0.39 33.43
N PRO A 335 30.78 -0.62 33.44
CA PRO A 335 32.21 -0.35 33.37
C PRO A 335 32.57 0.17 31.96
N PRO A 336 33.61 1.01 31.82
CA PRO A 336 34.09 1.46 30.53
C PRO A 336 34.61 0.26 29.74
N LYS A 337 34.23 0.19 28.46
CA LYS A 337 34.79 -0.77 27.51
C LYS A 337 36.29 -0.53 27.41
N LEU A 338 37.08 -1.55 27.76
CA LEU A 338 38.45 -1.73 27.27
C LEU A 338 38.37 -2.56 25.98
#